data_AF-A0A2L2NDR7-F1
#
_entry.id   AF-A0A2L2NDR7-F1
#
_cell.length_a   1.000
_cell.length_b   1.000
_cell.length_c   1.000
_cell.angle_alpha   90.00
_cell.angle_beta   90.00
_cell.angle_gamma   90.00
#
_symmetry.space_group_name_H-M   'P 1'
#
loop_
_entity.id
_entity.type
_entity.pdbx_description
1 polymer ?
#
loop_
_entity_poly.entity_id
_entity_poly.type
_entity_poly.pdbx_seq_one_letter_code
_entity_poly.pdbx_strand_id
1 'polypeptide(L)'
;MFNYTIKASGPLFEGKVTTKKIIEAALKETADFAKNTVKNVTPVKSGALKSGWLTTVNRKSVTLSNSVIYAPYVEKKVQMVNRSLPVINENLQQNIAKGINKLK
;
A
#
# COMPACT_ATOMS: atom_id res chain seq x y z
N MET A 1 -4.61 13.01 -12.29
CA MET A 1 -3.73 12.11 -11.51
C MET A 1 -4.54 11.51 -10.36
N PHE A 2 -4.45 10.20 -10.15
CA PHE A 2 -5.11 9.51 -9.03
C PHE A 2 -4.13 9.34 -7.87
N ASN A 3 -4.61 9.51 -6.63
CA ASN A 3 -3.79 9.39 -5.42
C ASN A 3 -4.61 8.86 -4.23
N TYR A 4 -4.09 7.89 -3.49
CA TYR A 4 -4.70 7.31 -2.30
C TYR A 4 -3.66 7.02 -1.21
N THR A 5 -3.94 7.38 0.04
CA THR A 5 -3.02 7.20 1.16
C THR A 5 -3.58 6.22 2.19
N ILE A 6 -2.86 5.12 2.41
CA ILE A 6 -3.10 4.15 3.48
C ILE A 6 -2.28 4.60 4.69
N LYS A 7 -2.95 4.88 5.81
CA LYS A 7 -2.31 5.32 7.06
C LYS A 7 -2.14 4.13 8.01
N ALA A 8 -0.95 3.99 8.58
CA ALA A 8 -0.69 3.12 9.72
C ALA A 8 -1.03 3.90 11.01
N SER A 9 -2.21 3.64 11.59
CA SER A 9 -2.71 4.30 12.80
C SER A 9 -3.39 3.31 13.74
N GLY A 10 -3.23 3.52 15.06
CA GLY A 10 -3.84 2.69 16.11
C GLY A 10 -2.84 2.27 17.19
N PRO A 11 -3.30 1.55 18.24
CA PRO A 11 -2.47 1.19 19.40
C PRO A 11 -1.24 0.35 19.03
N LEU A 12 -1.36 -0.48 17.99
CA LEU A 12 -0.26 -1.28 17.42
C LEU A 12 0.88 -0.43 16.81
N PHE A 13 0.59 0.85 16.49
CA PHE A 13 1.49 1.75 15.79
C PHE A 13 2.12 2.83 16.70
N GLU A 14 1.69 2.91 17.96
CA GLU A 14 2.09 3.96 18.94
C GLU A 14 3.19 3.49 19.91
N GLY A 15 3.97 2.48 19.51
CA GLY A 15 5.01 1.89 20.34
C GLY A 15 6.37 2.62 20.36
N LYS A 16 7.28 2.06 21.19
CA LYS A 16 8.68 2.46 21.42
C LYS A 16 9.48 2.63 20.11
N VAL A 17 10.68 3.22 20.21
CA VAL A 17 11.58 3.47 19.05
C VAL A 17 11.82 2.22 18.19
N THR A 18 11.89 1.04 18.79
CA THR A 18 12.02 -0.26 18.09
C THR A 18 10.80 -0.58 17.22
N THR A 19 9.60 -0.24 17.70
CA THR A 19 8.34 -0.43 16.98
C THR A 19 8.28 0.47 15.74
N LYS A 20 8.84 1.69 15.80
CA LYS A 20 8.93 2.58 14.64
C LYS A 20 9.74 1.99 13.48
N LYS A 21 10.90 1.39 13.77
CA LYS A 21 11.73 0.73 12.74
C LYS A 21 11.02 -0.48 12.11
N ILE A 22 10.28 -1.24 12.91
CA ILE A 22 9.47 -2.36 12.42
C ILE A 22 8.34 -1.87 11.52
N ILE A 23 7.64 -0.82 11.93
CA ILE A 23 6.56 -0.25 11.14
C ILE A 23 7.11 0.30 9.82
N GLU A 24 8.25 0.99 9.83
CA GLU A 24 8.90 1.47 8.60
C GLU A 24 9.30 0.33 7.67
N ALA A 25 9.86 -0.77 8.20
CA ALA A 25 10.20 -1.96 7.41
C ALA A 25 8.94 -2.63 6.83
N ALA A 26 7.92 -2.83 7.66
CA ALA A 26 6.65 -3.43 7.25
C ALA A 26 5.92 -2.56 6.20
N LEU A 27 5.97 -1.23 6.32
CA LEU A 27 5.41 -0.31 5.34
C LEU A 27 6.15 -0.38 3.99
N LYS A 28 7.48 -0.53 4.00
CA LYS A 28 8.26 -0.73 2.77
C LYS A 28 7.88 -2.03 2.07
N GLU A 29 7.86 -3.15 2.79
CA GLU A 29 7.44 -4.44 2.22
C GLU A 29 6.00 -4.40 1.70
N THR A 30 5.12 -3.74 2.45
CA THR A 30 3.72 -3.56 2.06
C THR A 30 3.58 -2.66 0.84
N ALA A 31 4.48 -1.71 0.62
CA ALA A 31 4.40 -0.82 -0.53
C ALA A 31 4.67 -1.54 -1.85
N ASP A 32 5.64 -2.44 -1.90
CA ASP A 32 5.89 -3.25 -3.09
C ASP A 32 4.74 -4.23 -3.36
N PHE A 33 4.23 -4.85 -2.28
CA PHE A 33 3.05 -5.69 -2.36
C PHE A 33 1.84 -4.91 -2.88
N ALA A 34 1.55 -3.74 -2.31
CA ALA A 34 0.44 -2.89 -2.68
C ALA A 34 0.49 -2.47 -4.16
N LYS A 35 1.69 -2.08 -4.64
CA LYS A 35 1.91 -1.76 -6.05
C LYS A 35 1.57 -2.95 -6.94
N ASN A 36 2.02 -4.15 -6.59
CA ASN A 36 1.78 -5.35 -7.39
C ASN A 36 0.32 -5.80 -7.35
N THR A 37 -0.33 -5.74 -6.19
CA THR A 37 -1.76 -6.07 -6.04
C THR A 37 -2.62 -5.16 -6.90
N VAL A 38 -2.43 -3.84 -6.82
CA VAL A 38 -3.20 -2.89 -7.65
C VAL A 38 -2.92 -3.10 -9.14
N LYS A 39 -1.67 -3.38 -9.53
CA LYS A 39 -1.32 -3.74 -10.91
C LYS A 39 -2.03 -4.99 -11.41
N ASN A 40 -2.23 -5.99 -10.55
CA ASN A 40 -2.91 -7.23 -10.90
C ASN A 40 -4.42 -7.04 -11.06
N VAL A 41 -5.03 -6.16 -10.26
CA VAL A 41 -6.45 -5.82 -10.35
C VAL A 41 -6.74 -4.81 -11.47
N THR A 42 -5.71 -4.13 -12.00
CA THR A 42 -5.85 -3.21 -13.12
C THR A 42 -6.39 -3.94 -14.36
N PRO A 43 -7.44 -3.43 -15.02
CA PRO A 43 -8.20 -4.16 -16.05
C PRO A 43 -7.48 -4.31 -17.40
N VAL A 44 -6.22 -3.89 -17.50
CA VAL A 44 -5.40 -4.00 -18.71
C VAL A 44 -4.26 -4.97 -18.47
N LYS A 45 -3.91 -5.77 -19.49
CA LYS A 45 -2.79 -6.72 -19.40
C LYS A 45 -1.44 -5.98 -19.36
N SER A 46 -1.30 -4.92 -20.14
CA SER A 46 -0.12 -4.05 -20.28
C SER A 46 -0.54 -2.59 -20.58
N GLY A 47 0.42 -1.67 -20.60
CA GLY A 47 0.22 -0.26 -20.98
C GLY A 47 0.38 0.73 -19.83
N ALA A 48 0.23 2.01 -20.16
CA ALA A 48 0.52 3.14 -19.25
C ALA A 48 -0.25 3.04 -17.93
N LEU A 49 -1.53 2.64 -17.95
CA LEU A 49 -2.32 2.50 -16.73
C LEU A 49 -1.72 1.50 -15.74
N LYS A 50 -1.22 0.36 -16.23
CA LYS A 50 -0.62 -0.67 -15.38
C LYS A 50 0.81 -0.33 -14.97
N SER A 51 1.60 0.26 -15.86
CA SER A 51 2.98 0.65 -15.53
C SER A 51 3.05 1.91 -14.66
N GLY A 52 2.07 2.80 -14.76
CA GLY A 52 2.02 4.10 -14.09
C GLY A 52 1.70 4.08 -12.59
N TRP A 53 1.46 2.90 -12.00
CA TRP A 53 1.29 2.76 -10.56
C TRP A 53 2.61 2.97 -9.81
N LEU A 54 2.60 3.95 -8.92
CA LEU A 54 3.70 4.32 -8.07
C LEU A 54 3.28 4.20 -6.60
N THR A 55 4.23 3.80 -5.76
CA THR A 55 4.07 3.78 -4.31
C THR A 55 5.08 4.69 -3.66
N THR A 56 4.61 5.53 -2.75
CA THR A 56 5.44 6.42 -1.93
C THR A 56 5.27 6.01 -0.49
N VAL A 57 6.38 5.68 0.16
CA VAL A 57 6.38 5.28 1.58
C VAL A 57 6.81 6.47 2.41
N ASN A 58 6.00 6.79 3.42
CA ASN A 58 6.37 7.71 4.48
C ASN A 58 6.46 6.91 5.79
N ARG A 59 6.99 7.52 6.87
CA ARG A 59 7.21 6.87 8.17
C ARG A 59 5.97 6.21 8.79
N LYS A 60 4.77 6.62 8.36
CA LYS A 60 3.48 6.16 8.87
C LYS A 60 2.44 5.86 7.79
N SER A 61 2.81 5.86 6.51
CA SER A 61 1.82 5.68 5.45
C SER A 61 2.41 5.15 4.16
N VAL A 62 1.59 4.43 3.41
CA VAL A 62 1.86 4.07 2.01
C VAL A 62 0.88 4.81 1.14
N THR A 63 1.39 5.59 0.20
CA THR A 63 0.59 6.32 -0.79
C THR A 63 0.70 5.61 -2.13
N LEU A 64 -0.44 5.23 -2.70
CA LEU A 64 -0.58 4.68 -4.06
C LEU A 64 -1.02 5.80 -4.99
N SER A 65 -0.29 6.00 -6.08
CA SER A 65 -0.63 7.01 -7.07
C SER A 65 -0.49 6.50 -8.50
N ASN A 66 -1.24 7.11 -9.41
CA ASN A 66 -1.13 6.86 -10.84
C ASN A 66 -1.24 8.19 -11.60
N SER A 67 -0.16 8.56 -12.29
CA SER A 67 -0.04 9.82 -13.02
C SER A 67 -0.76 9.81 -14.37
N VAL A 68 -1.21 8.65 -14.84
CA VAL A 68 -1.91 8.53 -16.12
C VAL A 68 -3.21 9.34 -16.10
N ILE A 69 -3.40 10.16 -17.14
CA ILE A 69 -4.51 11.13 -17.26
C ILE A 69 -5.86 10.46 -17.02
N TYR A 70 -6.06 9.28 -17.61
CA TYR A 70 -7.33 8.58 -17.54
C TYR A 70 -7.49 7.64 -16.33
N ALA A 71 -6.47 7.51 -15.47
CA ALA A 71 -6.52 6.63 -14.30
C ALA A 71 -7.69 6.93 -13.34
N PRO A 72 -8.04 8.20 -13.03
CA PRO A 72 -9.18 8.51 -12.15
C PRO A 72 -10.53 8.02 -12.72
N TYR A 73 -10.73 8.08 -14.04
CA TYR A 73 -11.96 7.61 -14.66
C TYR A 73 -12.09 6.09 -14.58
N VAL A 74 -10.98 5.38 -14.78
CA VAL A 74 -10.96 3.91 -14.65
C VAL A 74 -11.16 3.49 -13.20
N GLU A 75 -10.54 4.19 -12.25
CA GLU A 75 -10.71 3.91 -10.83
C GLU A 75 -12.17 4.08 -10.38
N LYS A 76 -12.87 5.12 -10.84
CA LYS A 76 -14.29 5.32 -10.50
C LYS A 76 -15.17 4.13 -10.93
N LYS A 77 -14.81 3.46 -12.03
CA LYS A 77 -15.59 2.35 -12.60
C LYS A 77 -15.17 0.97 -12.07
N VAL A 78 -13.87 0.73 -11.96
CA VAL A 78 -13.30 -0.59 -11.64
C VAL A 78 -12.92 -0.71 -10.17
N GLN A 79 -12.67 0.42 -9.50
CA GLN A 79 -12.32 0.49 -8.09
C GLN A 79 -11.07 -0.35 -7.76
N MET A 80 -10.00 -0.19 -8.54
CA MET A 80 -8.80 -1.02 -8.47
C MET A 80 -8.14 -0.91 -7.09
N VAL A 81 -8.07 0.30 -6.53
CA VAL A 81 -7.51 0.51 -5.19
C VAL A 81 -8.44 -0.05 -4.13
N ASN A 82 -9.73 0.30 -4.14
CA ASN A 82 -10.66 -0.18 -3.12
C ASN A 82 -10.72 -1.71 -3.05
N ARG A 83 -10.68 -2.40 -4.20
CA ARG A 83 -10.61 -3.87 -4.26
C ARG A 83 -9.32 -4.43 -3.69
N SER A 84 -8.23 -3.67 -3.76
CA SER A 84 -6.92 -4.09 -3.26
C SER A 84 -6.73 -3.78 -1.77
N LEU A 85 -7.51 -2.86 -1.19
CA LEU A 85 -7.33 -2.40 0.20
C LEU A 85 -7.39 -3.52 1.25
N PRO A 86 -8.34 -4.47 1.23
CA PRO A 86 -8.42 -5.50 2.26
C PRO A 86 -7.13 -6.34 2.31
N VAL A 87 -6.67 -6.78 1.15
CA VAL A 87 -5.46 -7.61 1.00
C VAL A 87 -4.20 -6.83 1.41
N ILE A 88 -4.13 -5.54 1.07
CA ILE A 88 -3.00 -4.68 1.45
C ILE A 88 -2.97 -4.48 2.97
N ASN A 89 -4.13 -4.26 3.59
CA ASN A 89 -4.24 -4.07 5.05
C ASN A 89 -3.89 -5.34 5.81
N GLU A 90 -4.35 -6.50 5.35
CA GLU A 90 -3.98 -7.80 5.93
C GLU A 90 -2.47 -8.03 5.85
N ASN A 91 -1.85 -7.78 4.69
CA ASN A 91 -0.40 -7.92 4.53
C ASN A 91 0.37 -6.97 5.46
N LEU A 92 -0.09 -5.72 5.60
CA LEU A 92 0.51 -4.77 6.53
C LEU A 92 0.47 -5.28 7.97
N GLN A 93 -0.70 -5.77 8.42
CA GLN A 93 -0.87 -6.31 9.77
C GLN A 93 0.02 -7.54 9.99
N GLN A 94 0.12 -8.45 9.01
CA GLN A 94 0.98 -9.62 9.09
C GLN A 94 2.46 -9.25 9.18
N ASN A 95 2.93 -8.29 8.38
CA ASN A 95 4.33 -7.87 8.40
C ASN A 95 4.70 -7.18 9.72
N ILE A 96 3.78 -6.41 10.29
CA ILE A 96 3.96 -5.82 11.62
C ILE A 96 3.98 -6.90 12.70
N ALA A 97 3.04 -7.85 12.68
CA ALA A 97 2.98 -8.95 13.64
C ALA A 97 4.26 -9.81 13.61
N LYS A 98 4.77 -10.12 12.41
CA LYS A 98 6.06 -10.81 12.23
C LYS A 98 7.22 -10.02 12.83
N GLY A 99 7.26 -8.71 12.60
CA GLY A 99 8.29 -7.85 13.17
C GLY A 99 8.25 -7.76 14.69
N ILE A 100 7.05 -7.73 15.29
CA ILE A 100 6.87 -7.75 16.75
C ILE A 100 7.30 -9.10 17.33
N ASN A 101 6.93 -10.22 16.70
CA ASN A 101 7.32 -11.55 17.17
C ASN A 101 8.84 -11.78 17.13
N LYS A 102 9.57 -11.14 16.20
CA LYS A 102 11.05 -11.18 16.18
C LYS A 102 11.72 -10.43 17.34
N LEU A 103 10.97 -9.62 18.10
CA LEU A 103 11.47 -8.90 19.28
C LEU A 103 11.21 -9.63 20.61
N LYS A 104 10.32 -10.64 20.62
CA LYS A 104 10.09 -11.50 21.78
C LYS A 104 11.09 -12.64 21.79
#